data_AF-A0A357D2J9-F1
#
_entry.id   AF-A0A357D2J9-F1
#
_cell.length_a   1.000
_cell.length_b   1.000
_cell.length_c   1.000
_cell.angle_alpha   90.00
_cell.angle_beta   90.00
_cell.angle_gamma   90.00
#
_symmetry.space_group_name_H-M   'P 1'
#
loop_
_entity.id
_entity.type
_entity.pdbx_description
1 polymer ?
#
loop_
_entity_poly.entity_id
_entity_poly.type
_entity_poly.pdbx_seq_one_letter_code
_entity_poly.pdbx_strand_id
1 'polypeptide(L)'
;NTNLSGMEDLLARELQTKMVAAADGRYVMLDYNQVRAVITEQAAALSGTLNEGLALDLGRLLGVEEVIIGTLNPVEAKNRLRIEVATKSLAVPSGQIRKEVKPFTYTFPKGTDETNWWHRIPDLANELAKRLNK
;
A
#
# COMPACT_ATOMS: atom_id res chain seq x y z
N ASN A 1 4.15 -0.95 22.21
CA ASN A 1 3.41 -0.21 21.16
C ASN A 1 4.38 0.60 20.34
N THR A 2 4.93 0.00 19.29
CA THR A 2 5.77 0.67 18.31
C THR A 2 4.86 1.52 17.43
N ASN A 3 4.94 2.85 17.58
CA ASN A 3 4.10 3.76 16.83
C ASN A 3 4.69 3.96 15.43
N LEU A 4 4.25 3.15 14.45
CA LEU A 4 4.68 3.21 13.05
C LEU A 4 3.81 4.18 12.22
N SER A 5 3.27 5.22 12.85
CA SER A 5 2.41 6.20 12.19
C SER A 5 3.10 6.81 10.95
N GLY A 6 2.40 6.79 9.82
CA GLY A 6 2.90 7.33 8.55
C GLY A 6 3.68 6.33 7.69
N MET A 7 3.86 5.09 8.17
CA MET A 7 4.45 4.02 7.37
C MET A 7 3.58 3.67 6.17
N GLU A 8 2.26 3.67 6.34
CA GLU A 8 1.28 3.40 5.29
C GLU A 8 1.41 4.42 4.15
N ASP A 9 1.43 5.70 4.49
CA ASP A 9 1.51 6.80 3.52
C ASP A 9 2.82 6.76 2.74
N LEU A 10 3.95 6.58 3.45
CA LEU A 10 5.25 6.48 2.80
C LEU A 10 5.36 5.24 1.92
N LEU A 11 4.84 4.09 2.40
CA LEU A 11 4.86 2.85 1.64
C LEU A 11 3.99 2.95 0.39
N ALA A 12 2.79 3.54 0.48
CA ALA A 12 1.92 3.73 -0.67
C ALA A 12 2.60 4.57 -1.76
N ARG A 13 3.26 5.67 -1.36
CA ARG A 13 4.01 6.54 -2.28
C ARG A 13 5.21 5.83 -2.93
N GLU A 14 5.99 5.12 -2.14
CA GLU A 14 7.12 4.35 -2.66
C GLU A 14 6.64 3.21 -3.58
N LEU A 15 5.59 2.50 -3.19
CA LEU A 15 4.99 1.44 -4.00
C LEU A 15 4.51 1.97 -5.35
N GLN A 16 3.81 3.11 -5.37
CA GLN A 16 3.43 3.76 -6.62
C GLN A 16 4.64 4.02 -7.52
N THR A 17 5.70 4.60 -6.94
CA THR A 17 6.94 4.90 -7.68
C THR A 17 7.57 3.63 -8.26
N LYS A 18 7.64 2.55 -7.48
CA LYS A 18 8.19 1.26 -7.93
C LYS A 18 7.30 0.56 -8.95
N MET A 19 5.99 0.64 -8.81
CA MET A 19 5.04 0.08 -9.76
C MET A 19 5.15 0.78 -11.11
N VAL A 20 5.16 2.12 -11.16
CA VAL A 20 5.35 2.87 -12.42
C VAL A 20 6.68 2.51 -13.07
N ALA A 21 7.76 2.45 -12.30
CA ALA A 21 9.08 2.10 -12.82
C ALA A 21 9.16 0.65 -13.36
N ALA A 22 8.45 -0.30 -12.75
CA ALA A 22 8.46 -1.71 -13.13
C ALA A 22 7.41 -2.07 -14.21
N ALA A 23 6.42 -1.22 -14.41
CA ALA A 23 5.29 -1.48 -15.31
C ALA A 23 5.64 -1.37 -16.79
N ASP A 24 6.74 -0.70 -17.14
CA ASP A 24 7.14 -0.39 -18.52
C ASP A 24 5.97 0.18 -19.36
N GLY A 25 5.23 1.14 -18.79
CA GLY A 25 4.07 1.76 -19.44
C GLY A 25 2.74 1.00 -19.32
N ARG A 26 2.70 -0.18 -18.68
CA ARG A 26 1.44 -0.92 -18.45
C ARG A 26 0.49 -0.28 -17.45
N TYR A 27 0.99 0.59 -16.59
CA TYR A 27 0.18 1.29 -15.58
C TYR A 27 0.44 2.79 -15.66
N VAL A 28 -0.65 3.56 -15.63
CA VAL A 28 -0.63 4.99 -15.31
C VAL A 28 -1.21 5.12 -13.90
N MET A 29 -0.35 5.45 -12.93
CA MET A 29 -0.79 5.64 -11.55
C MET A 29 -1.28 7.08 -11.36
N LEU A 30 -2.43 7.25 -10.73
CA LEU A 30 -2.90 8.57 -10.31
C LEU A 30 -1.97 9.19 -9.26
N ASP A 31 -1.82 10.51 -9.27
CA ASP A 31 -1.00 11.22 -8.29
C ASP A 31 -1.52 10.97 -6.87
N TYR A 32 -0.65 10.44 -6.00
CA TYR A 32 -0.96 10.13 -4.61
C TYR A 32 -1.59 11.31 -3.85
N ASN A 33 -1.15 12.55 -4.11
CA ASN A 33 -1.67 13.73 -3.43
C ASN A 33 -3.11 14.05 -3.87
N GLN A 34 -3.43 13.85 -5.15
CA GLN A 34 -4.79 14.01 -5.67
C GLN A 34 -5.72 12.96 -5.07
N VAL A 35 -5.25 11.72 -5.00
CA VAL A 35 -6.00 10.62 -4.35
C VAL A 35 -6.21 10.91 -2.87
N ARG A 36 -5.19 11.38 -2.15
CA ARG A 36 -5.27 11.69 -0.71
C ARG A 36 -6.24 12.83 -0.41
N ALA A 37 -6.32 13.86 -1.28
CA ALA A 37 -7.28 14.94 -1.13
C ALA A 37 -8.72 14.41 -1.21
N VAL A 38 -9.03 13.62 -2.24
CA VAL A 38 -10.35 12.99 -2.41
C VAL A 38 -10.67 12.03 -1.27
N ILE A 39 -9.71 11.19 -0.84
CA ILE A 39 -9.88 10.30 0.31
C ILE A 39 -10.18 11.10 1.58
N THR A 40 -9.48 12.20 1.83
CA THR A 40 -9.68 13.01 3.05
C THR A 40 -11.09 13.62 3.06
N GLU A 41 -11.54 14.14 1.92
CA GLU A 41 -12.90 14.68 1.76
C GLU A 41 -13.97 13.60 1.94
N GLN A 42 -13.79 12.41 1.37
CA GLN A 42 -14.76 11.31 1.47
C GLN A 42 -14.72 10.57 2.81
N ALA A 43 -13.55 10.40 3.42
CA ALA A 43 -13.38 9.77 4.74
C ALA A 43 -13.86 10.66 5.89
N ALA A 44 -13.85 11.99 5.72
CA ALA A 44 -14.52 12.90 6.65
C ALA A 44 -16.05 12.73 6.63
N ALA A 45 -16.61 12.29 5.48
CA ALA A 45 -18.04 12.02 5.32
C ALA A 45 -18.43 10.57 5.70
N LEU A 46 -17.51 9.61 5.60
CA LEU A 46 -17.74 8.19 5.85
C LEU A 46 -16.84 7.74 7.00
N SER A 47 -17.42 7.64 8.21
CA SER A 47 -16.67 7.28 9.42
C SER A 47 -16.01 5.90 9.31
N GLY A 48 -14.69 5.91 9.11
CA GLY A 48 -13.80 4.85 9.55
C GLY A 48 -13.56 3.72 8.56
N THR A 49 -12.27 3.45 8.32
CA THR A 49 -11.67 2.31 7.61
C THR A 49 -11.84 2.26 6.09
N LEU A 50 -10.71 2.45 5.38
CA LEU A 50 -10.50 2.06 3.99
C LEU A 50 -10.66 0.54 3.85
N ASN A 51 -11.88 0.10 3.57
CA ASN A 51 -12.21 -1.27 3.23
C ASN A 51 -12.32 -1.42 1.71
N GLU A 52 -12.51 -2.66 1.24
CA GLU A 52 -12.56 -2.98 -0.20
C GLU A 52 -13.67 -2.22 -0.93
N GLY A 53 -14.84 -2.07 -0.29
CA GLY A 53 -15.96 -1.33 -0.86
C GLY A 53 -15.61 0.14 -1.09
N LEU A 54 -15.07 0.81 -0.07
CA LEU A 54 -14.64 2.20 -0.19
C LEU A 54 -13.54 2.36 -1.23
N ALA A 55 -12.58 1.43 -1.32
CA ALA A 55 -11.53 1.49 -2.33
C ALA A 55 -12.10 1.37 -3.76
N LEU A 56 -13.10 0.51 -3.97
CA LEU A 56 -13.79 0.39 -5.26
C LEU A 56 -14.60 1.65 -5.59
N ASP A 57 -15.30 2.23 -4.62
CA ASP A 57 -16.08 3.46 -4.82
C ASP A 57 -15.17 4.65 -5.16
N LEU A 58 -14.06 4.79 -4.45
CA LEU A 58 -13.01 5.76 -4.79
C LEU A 58 -12.43 5.49 -6.17
N GLY A 59 -12.19 4.23 -6.52
CA GLY A 59 -11.71 3.84 -7.83
C GLY A 59 -12.67 4.27 -8.95
N ARG A 60 -13.98 4.09 -8.75
CA ARG A 60 -15.02 4.54 -9.68
C ARG A 60 -15.05 6.06 -9.80
N LEU A 61 -15.01 6.75 -8.65
CA LEU A 61 -15.02 8.22 -8.60
C LEU A 61 -13.83 8.83 -9.34
N LEU A 62 -12.66 8.19 -9.21
CA LEU A 62 -11.41 8.61 -9.83
C LEU A 62 -11.23 8.10 -11.27
N GLY A 63 -12.17 7.27 -11.77
CA GLY A 63 -12.12 6.73 -13.12
C GLY A 63 -10.97 5.75 -13.38
N VAL A 64 -10.46 5.05 -12.37
CA VAL A 64 -9.39 4.06 -12.53
C VAL A 64 -9.94 2.67 -12.83
N GLU A 65 -9.16 1.87 -13.57
CA GLU A 65 -9.54 0.50 -13.92
C GLU A 65 -9.24 -0.51 -12.81
N GLU A 66 -8.24 -0.20 -11.97
CA GLU A 66 -7.70 -1.08 -10.96
C GLU A 66 -7.31 -0.28 -9.71
N VAL A 67 -7.58 -0.84 -8.54
CA VAL A 67 -7.11 -0.30 -7.25
C VAL A 67 -6.25 -1.33 -6.54
N ILE A 68 -5.17 -0.87 -5.90
CA ILE A 68 -4.32 -1.70 -5.06
C ILE A 68 -4.58 -1.32 -3.62
N ILE A 69 -4.94 -2.32 -2.81
CA ILE A 69 -5.17 -2.17 -1.38
C ILE A 69 -4.32 -3.17 -0.61
N GLY A 70 -4.07 -2.89 0.66
CA GLY A 70 -3.29 -3.77 1.50
C GLY A 70 -3.38 -3.44 2.97
N THR A 71 -2.78 -4.32 3.77
CA THR A 71 -2.69 -4.20 5.22
C THR A 71 -1.23 -4.28 5.65
N LEU A 72 -0.91 -3.51 6.69
CA LEU A 72 0.36 -3.56 7.39
C LEU A 72 0.08 -3.86 8.86
N ASN A 73 0.56 -5.02 9.32
CA ASN A 73 0.41 -5.42 10.72
C ASN A 73 1.82 -5.50 11.35
N PRO A 74 2.13 -4.70 12.37
CA PRO A 74 3.37 -4.88 13.12
C PRO A 74 3.41 -6.28 13.73
N VAL A 75 4.54 -6.98 13.57
CA VAL A 75 4.75 -8.29 14.19
C VAL A 75 5.68 -8.13 15.37
N GLU A 76 5.24 -8.57 16.54
CA GLU A 76 6.04 -8.48 17.77
C GLU A 76 7.37 -9.23 17.59
N ALA A 77 8.48 -8.52 17.79
CA ALA A 77 9.80 -9.06 17.56
C ALA A 77 10.81 -8.42 18.51
N LYS A 78 11.54 -9.27 19.25
CA LYS A 78 12.42 -8.84 20.36
C LYS A 78 13.58 -7.93 19.94
N ASN A 79 14.11 -8.09 18.72
CA ASN A 79 15.39 -7.47 18.29
C ASN A 79 15.40 -6.95 16.85
N ARG A 80 14.30 -7.04 16.10
CA ARG A 80 14.23 -6.62 14.69
C ARG A 80 12.83 -6.13 14.38
N LEU A 81 12.71 -5.02 13.68
CA LEU A 81 11.42 -4.60 13.15
C LEU A 81 10.93 -5.64 12.12
N ARG A 82 9.71 -6.13 12.35
CA ARG A 82 9.01 -7.05 11.46
C ARG A 82 7.60 -6.53 11.24
N ILE A 83 7.15 -6.62 10.00
CA ILE A 83 5.78 -6.30 9.63
C ILE A 83 5.25 -7.44 8.77
N GLU A 84 4.00 -7.80 8.99
CA GLU A 84 3.24 -8.62 8.07
C GLU A 84 2.57 -7.69 7.06
N VAL A 85 2.69 -8.07 5.79
CA VAL A 85 2.16 -7.29 4.67
C VAL A 85 1.31 -8.21 3.82
N ALA A 86 0.12 -7.74 3.47
CA ALA A 86 -0.74 -8.35 2.48
C ALA A 86 -1.22 -7.27 1.51
N THR A 87 -1.30 -7.60 0.22
CA THR A 87 -1.82 -6.68 -0.79
C THR A 87 -2.64 -7.43 -1.82
N LYS A 88 -3.61 -6.76 -2.42
CA LYS A 88 -4.35 -7.27 -3.56
C LYS A 88 -4.73 -6.12 -4.48
N SER A 89 -4.86 -6.45 -5.75
CA SER A 89 -5.43 -5.56 -6.73
C SER A 89 -6.81 -6.01 -7.16
N LEU A 90 -7.71 -5.04 -7.28
CA LEU A 90 -9.12 -5.24 -7.59
C LEU A 90 -9.45 -4.50 -8.89
N ALA A 91 -10.12 -5.18 -9.82
CA ALA A 91 -10.73 -4.53 -10.96
C ALA A 91 -11.91 -3.67 -10.48
N VAL A 92 -11.89 -2.37 -10.75
CA VAL A 92 -12.90 -1.43 -10.25
C VAL A 92 -14.32 -1.73 -10.75
N PRO A 93 -14.56 -2.09 -12.03
CA PRO A 93 -15.92 -2.34 -12.52
C PRO A 93 -16.61 -3.53 -11.85
N SER A 94 -15.86 -4.59 -11.53
CA SER A 94 -16.41 -5.87 -11.05
C SER A 94 -16.10 -6.18 -9.58
N GLY A 95 -15.13 -5.51 -8.99
CA GLY A 95 -14.55 -5.89 -7.69
C GLY A 95 -13.71 -7.17 -7.74
N GLN A 96 -13.47 -7.75 -8.91
CA GLN A 96 -12.74 -9.00 -9.04
C GLN A 96 -11.27 -8.82 -8.67
N ILE A 97 -10.74 -9.72 -7.85
CA ILE A 97 -9.31 -9.78 -7.54
C ILE A 97 -8.54 -10.13 -8.81
N ARG A 98 -7.68 -9.22 -9.28
CA ARG A 98 -6.77 -9.46 -10.40
C ARG A 98 -5.47 -10.09 -9.93
N LYS A 99 -4.93 -9.58 -8.82
CA LYS A 99 -3.73 -10.10 -8.18
C LYS A 99 -3.89 -10.14 -6.68
N GLU A 100 -3.36 -11.18 -6.06
CA GLU A 100 -3.27 -11.30 -4.62
C GLU A 100 -1.85 -11.66 -4.21
N VAL A 101 -1.29 -10.86 -3.32
CA VAL A 101 -0.07 -11.17 -2.59
C VAL A 101 -0.48 -11.64 -1.20
N LYS A 102 -0.42 -12.95 -1.00
CA LYS A 102 -0.70 -13.57 0.31
C LYS A 102 0.15 -12.93 1.41
N PRO A 103 -0.38 -12.86 2.66
CA PRO A 103 0.35 -12.31 3.78
C PRO A 103 1.77 -12.88 3.89
N PHE A 104 2.75 -12.01 4.04
CA PHE A 104 4.12 -12.40 4.31
C PHE A 104 4.76 -11.46 5.32
N THR A 105 5.64 -12.01 6.15
CA THR A 105 6.43 -11.21 7.09
C THR A 105 7.65 -10.65 6.38
N TYR A 106 7.73 -9.33 6.27
CA TYR A 106 8.94 -8.62 5.90
C TYR A 106 9.78 -8.35 7.16
N THR A 107 11.03 -8.80 7.13
CA THR A 107 11.99 -8.54 8.22
C THR A 107 12.96 -7.47 7.77
N PHE A 108 12.92 -6.30 8.43
CA PHE A 108 13.83 -5.21 8.12
C PHE A 108 15.29 -5.59 8.45
N PRO A 109 16.28 -4.95 7.79
CA PRO A 109 17.70 -5.12 8.09
C PRO A 109 18.03 -4.95 9.59
N LYS A 110 19.13 -5.54 10.04
CA LYS A 110 19.59 -5.36 11.43
C LYS A 110 19.92 -3.88 11.67
N GLY A 111 19.52 -3.36 12.82
CA GLY A 111 19.69 -1.94 13.16
C GLY A 111 18.54 -1.05 12.68
N THR A 112 17.51 -1.61 12.04
CA THR A 112 16.27 -0.88 11.75
C THR A 112 15.37 -0.83 12.98
N ASP A 113 14.94 0.37 13.35
CA ASP A 113 14.09 0.68 14.49
C ASP A 113 13.11 1.83 14.18
N GLU A 114 12.40 2.31 15.22
CA GLU A 114 11.40 3.38 15.14
C GLU A 114 11.96 4.72 14.65
N THR A 115 13.28 4.91 14.67
CA THR A 115 13.98 6.15 14.32
C THR A 115 14.64 6.13 12.95
N ASN A 116 14.54 5.03 12.19
CA ASN A 116 15.20 4.93 10.88
C ASN A 116 14.48 4.03 9.86
N TRP A 117 13.33 3.46 10.21
CA TRP A 117 12.56 2.56 9.34
C TRP A 117 12.20 3.20 7.99
N TRP A 118 11.96 4.52 7.94
CA TRP A 118 11.55 5.22 6.72
C TRP A 118 12.60 5.10 5.60
N HIS A 119 13.89 5.04 5.95
CA HIS A 119 14.97 4.84 4.98
C HIS A 119 14.93 3.45 4.31
N ARG A 120 14.20 2.50 4.88
CA ARG A 120 14.09 1.11 4.42
C ARG A 120 12.77 0.79 3.74
N ILE A 121 11.81 1.72 3.76
CA ILE A 121 10.53 1.54 3.05
C ILE A 121 10.69 1.34 1.55
N PRO A 122 11.62 2.00 0.83
CA PRO A 122 11.82 1.74 -0.59
C PRO A 122 12.17 0.27 -0.90
N ASP A 123 12.86 -0.43 0.02
CA ASP A 123 13.21 -1.85 -0.15
C ASP A 123 11.97 -2.74 -0.05
N LEU A 124 11.11 -2.47 0.93
CA LEU A 124 9.81 -3.14 1.08
C LEU A 124 8.90 -2.86 -0.12
N ALA A 125 8.81 -1.61 -0.57
CA ALA A 125 8.02 -1.21 -1.74
C ALA A 125 8.47 -1.95 -3.01
N ASN A 126 9.79 -2.11 -3.19
CA ASN A 126 10.35 -2.87 -4.31
C ASN A 126 9.98 -4.35 -4.24
N GLU A 127 10.02 -4.96 -3.05
CA GLU A 127 9.60 -6.35 -2.85
C GLU A 127 8.11 -6.54 -3.16
N LEU A 128 7.24 -5.61 -2.74
CA LEU A 128 5.82 -5.63 -3.07
C LEU A 128 5.57 -5.45 -4.56
N ALA A 129 6.21 -4.46 -5.21
CA ALA A 129 6.05 -4.23 -6.64
C ALA A 129 6.48 -5.46 -7.46
N LYS A 130 7.54 -6.17 -7.05
CA LYS A 130 7.93 -7.43 -7.68
C LYS A 130 6.87 -8.52 -7.53
N ARG A 131 6.21 -8.61 -6.38
CA ARG A 131 5.17 -9.62 -6.13
C ARG A 131 3.87 -9.31 -6.88
N LEU A 132 3.55 -8.03 -7.03
CA LEU A 132 2.37 -7.56 -7.78
C LEU A 132 2.55 -7.69 -9.29
N ASN A 133 3.77 -7.51 -9.80
CA ASN A 133 4.08 -7.61 -11.24
C ASN A 133 4.47 -9.01 -11.74
N LYS A 134 4.75 -9.96 -10.83
CA LYS A 134 4.83 -11.40 -11.15
C LYS A 134 3.44 -11.95 -11.47
#